data_AF-A0A1B6F234-F1
#
_entry.id   AF-A0A1B6F234-F1
#
_cell.length_a   1.000
_cell.length_b   1.000
_cell.length_c   1.000
_cell.angle_alpha   90.00
_cell.angle_beta   90.00
_cell.angle_gamma   90.00
#
_symmetry.space_group_name_H-M   'P 1'
#
loop_
_entity.id
_entity.type
_entity.pdbx_description
1 polymer ?
#
loop_
_entity_poly.entity_id
_entity_poly.type
_entity_poly.pdbx_seq_one_letter_code
_entity_poly.pdbx_strand_id
1 'polypeptide(L)'
;KEYCFGLKDSSNEITKNFHYVIFNGSCIANCPPGYEMTTDKESCKICPKGKCKKTCPGFNIVSIAGAQNLRGCTFINGSLEISIREGKHQTIAHELEESFKLIEEIRGCLKISRSFPLVNLKFFRSLEIIHGEKDFLENGKYSLIVLDNQNLQELWDIKSTFVIKNGRLFFHYNPKLCHHYIETLIAGSNITNITTFEIDQESNGDKFACNTTRVDLIFTEITSKSVLINIVLPNSTIPRASMHRFAVHFTESESTNLTMFQEETN
;
A
#
# COMPACT_ATOMS: atom_id res chain seq x y z
N LYS A 1 36.54 23.66 -14.55
CA LYS A 1 35.67 23.44 -13.37
C LYS A 1 34.92 24.72 -13.00
N GLU A 2 35.61 25.80 -12.61
CA GLU A 2 34.99 27.08 -12.21
C GLU A 2 34.00 27.67 -13.24
N TYR A 3 34.30 27.54 -14.54
CA TYR A 3 33.39 27.99 -15.61
C TYR A 3 31.99 27.35 -15.54
N CYS A 4 31.88 26.05 -15.23
CA CYS A 4 30.61 25.34 -15.28
C CYS A 4 29.68 25.75 -14.13
N PHE A 5 30.22 25.93 -12.93
CA PHE A 5 29.44 26.32 -11.74
C PHE A 5 29.08 27.81 -11.71
N GLY A 6 29.71 28.62 -12.57
CA GLY A 6 29.42 30.05 -12.73
C GLY A 6 28.41 30.37 -13.84
N LEU A 7 27.95 29.39 -14.62
CA LEU A 7 26.98 29.61 -15.69
C LEU A 7 25.63 30.03 -15.10
N LYS A 8 25.22 31.26 -15.41
CA LYS A 8 23.86 31.76 -15.21
C LYS A 8 23.21 31.86 -16.58
N ASP A 9 22.04 31.26 -16.74
CA ASP A 9 21.28 31.40 -17.98
C ASP A 9 20.83 32.86 -18.12
N SER A 10 21.31 33.52 -19.17
CA SER A 10 20.98 34.90 -19.52
C SER A 10 19.78 35.00 -20.47
N SER A 11 19.09 33.88 -20.74
CA SER A 11 17.88 33.85 -21.57
C SER A 11 16.63 33.54 -20.72
N ASN A 12 15.82 34.58 -20.49
CA ASN A 12 14.53 34.62 -19.78
C ASN A 12 14.54 34.73 -18.24
N GLU A 13 13.93 35.82 -17.75
CA GLU A 13 13.77 36.19 -16.34
C GLU A 13 12.86 35.25 -15.50
N ILE A 14 12.42 34.10 -16.05
CA ILE A 14 11.44 33.21 -15.40
C ILE A 14 12.10 31.94 -14.82
N THR A 15 13.37 31.64 -15.13
CA THR A 15 14.07 30.43 -14.65
C THR A 15 15.37 30.76 -13.92
N LYS A 16 15.28 31.36 -12.73
CA LYS A 16 16.41 31.48 -11.81
C LYS A 16 16.68 30.14 -11.11
N ASN A 17 17.91 29.63 -11.29
CA ASN A 17 18.57 28.48 -10.63
C ASN A 17 18.54 27.13 -11.36
N PHE A 18 19.16 27.06 -12.55
CA PHE A 18 19.76 25.79 -12.99
C PHE A 18 21.16 25.64 -12.39
N HIS A 19 21.38 24.58 -11.62
CA HIS A 19 22.70 24.22 -11.11
C HIS A 19 23.38 23.30 -12.13
N TYR A 20 24.35 23.81 -12.86
CA TYR A 20 25.10 23.01 -13.83
C TYR A 20 26.09 22.07 -13.14
N VAL A 21 26.29 20.90 -13.71
CA VAL A 21 27.19 19.85 -13.21
C VAL A 21 28.11 19.34 -14.31
N ILE A 22 29.25 18.77 -13.93
CA ILE A 22 30.25 18.25 -14.86
C ILE A 22 29.98 16.76 -15.12
N PHE A 23 29.83 16.39 -16.39
CA PHE A 23 29.68 15.01 -16.82
C PHE A 23 30.47 14.74 -18.10
N ASN A 24 31.36 13.74 -18.07
CA ASN A 24 32.27 13.40 -19.19
C ASN A 24 32.96 14.63 -19.82
N GLY A 25 33.45 15.56 -18.99
CA GLY A 25 34.14 16.78 -19.42
C GLY A 25 33.22 17.89 -19.96
N SER A 26 31.91 17.65 -20.07
CA SER A 26 30.91 18.63 -20.50
C SER A 26 30.12 19.20 -19.32
N CYS A 27 29.59 20.40 -19.48
CA CYS A 27 28.75 21.07 -18.50
C CYS A 27 27.27 20.87 -18.88
N ILE A 28 26.49 20.19 -18.02
CA ILE A 28 25.09 19.85 -18.30
C ILE A 28 24.19 20.32 -17.16
N ALA A 29 22.93 20.65 -17.47
CA ALA A 29 21.96 21.14 -16.49
C ALA A 29 21.31 20.01 -15.65
N ASN A 30 21.20 18.81 -16.21
CA ASN A 30 20.62 17.63 -15.56
C ASN A 30 21.43 16.39 -15.93
N CYS A 31 21.61 15.47 -14.97
CA CYS A 31 22.28 14.20 -15.23
C CYS A 31 21.50 13.33 -16.24
N PRO A 32 22.19 12.59 -17.12
CA PRO A 32 21.54 11.73 -18.09
C PRO A 32 20.84 10.53 -17.41
N PRO A 33 19.92 9.83 -18.11
CA PRO A 33 19.27 8.63 -17.58
C PRO A 33 20.28 7.60 -17.05
N GLY A 34 20.03 7.07 -15.86
CA GLY A 34 20.94 6.15 -15.18
C GLY A 34 22.08 6.82 -14.39
N TYR A 35 22.09 8.16 -14.33
CA TYR A 35 23.01 8.93 -13.49
C TYR A 35 22.26 9.91 -12.58
N GLU A 36 22.79 10.14 -11.39
CA GLU A 36 22.26 11.10 -10.42
C GLU A 36 23.36 12.10 -10.02
N MET A 37 22.96 13.31 -9.61
CA MET A 37 23.91 14.31 -9.12
C MET A 37 24.61 13.80 -7.86
N THR A 38 25.90 14.09 -7.74
CA THR A 38 26.65 13.87 -6.52
C THR A 38 26.17 14.79 -5.40
N THR A 39 26.42 14.42 -4.15
CA THR A 39 25.96 15.19 -2.96
C THR A 39 26.53 16.60 -2.89
N ASP A 40 27.74 16.80 -3.42
CA ASP A 40 28.39 18.11 -3.59
C ASP A 40 27.83 18.91 -4.79
N LYS A 41 26.94 18.31 -5.58
CA LYS A 41 26.36 18.87 -6.82
C LYS A 41 27.42 19.24 -7.87
N GLU A 42 28.60 18.64 -7.84
CA GLU A 42 29.65 18.95 -8.81
C GLU A 42 29.62 18.09 -10.08
N SER A 43 29.11 16.87 -9.97
CA SER A 43 29.17 15.89 -11.05
C SER A 43 27.98 14.93 -11.05
N CYS A 44 27.93 14.05 -12.05
CA CYS A 44 26.97 12.96 -12.09
C CYS A 44 27.67 11.63 -11.80
N LYS A 45 27.09 10.83 -10.91
CA LYS A 45 27.53 9.44 -10.63
C LYS A 45 26.51 8.45 -11.17
N ILE A 46 26.99 7.26 -11.55
CA ILE A 46 26.13 6.19 -12.02
C ILE A 46 25.18 5.75 -10.90
N CYS A 47 23.91 5.54 -11.24
CA CYS A 47 22.90 5.10 -10.29
C CYS A 47 23.14 3.62 -9.95
N PRO A 48 23.16 3.25 -8.65
CA PRO A 48 23.29 1.86 -8.25
C PRO A 48 22.21 1.00 -8.92
N LYS A 49 22.61 -0.12 -9.54
CA LYS A 49 21.70 -1.04 -10.26
C LYS A 49 20.87 -0.36 -11.37
N GLY A 50 21.30 0.78 -11.89
CA GLY A 50 20.59 1.52 -12.95
C GLY A 50 19.34 2.28 -12.49
N LYS A 51 19.06 2.34 -11.18
CA LYS A 51 17.90 3.06 -10.60
C LYS A 51 18.37 4.21 -9.73
N CYS A 52 18.00 5.43 -10.10
CA CYS A 52 18.40 6.63 -9.37
C CYS A 52 17.47 6.87 -8.18
N LYS A 53 18.05 7.33 -7.06
CA LYS A 53 17.28 7.55 -5.84
C LYS A 53 16.61 8.93 -5.88
N LYS A 54 15.30 8.98 -6.14
CA LYS A 54 14.52 10.22 -6.01
C LYS A 54 14.00 10.34 -4.58
N THR A 55 14.61 11.24 -3.82
CA THR A 55 14.22 11.52 -2.43
C THR A 55 13.15 12.61 -2.38
N CYS A 56 12.07 12.35 -1.67
CA CYS A 56 10.95 13.27 -1.47
C CYS A 56 10.66 13.43 0.03
N PRO A 57 10.14 14.57 0.51
CA PRO A 57 9.83 14.76 1.92
C PRO A 57 8.70 13.83 2.37
N GLY A 58 8.63 13.57 3.68
CA GLY A 58 7.43 13.00 4.29
C GLY A 58 6.19 13.85 4.02
N PHE A 59 5.03 13.21 3.86
CA PHE A 59 3.83 13.88 3.40
C PHE A 59 2.55 13.23 3.96
N ASN A 60 1.52 14.04 4.15
CA ASN A 60 0.18 13.57 4.53
C ASN A 60 -0.76 13.65 3.33
N ILE A 61 -1.22 12.48 2.89
CA ILE A 61 -2.05 12.27 1.71
C ILE A 61 -3.51 12.22 2.12
N VAL A 62 -4.16 13.38 2.07
CA VAL A 62 -5.61 13.52 2.30
C VAL A 62 -6.41 13.55 1.00
N SER A 63 -5.74 13.60 -0.15
CA SER A 63 -6.37 13.68 -1.48
C SER A 63 -5.47 13.12 -2.59
N ILE A 64 -6.08 12.85 -3.75
CA ILE A 64 -5.42 12.46 -5.01
C ILE A 64 -4.33 13.48 -5.41
N ALA A 65 -4.64 14.77 -5.35
CA ALA A 65 -3.68 15.82 -5.69
C ALA A 65 -2.43 15.78 -4.78
N GLY A 66 -2.60 15.45 -3.51
CA GLY A 66 -1.47 15.25 -2.58
C GLY A 66 -0.58 14.07 -2.98
N ALA A 67 -1.18 12.97 -3.43
CA ALA A 67 -0.45 11.79 -3.89
C ALA A 67 0.44 12.08 -5.11
N GLN A 68 -0.06 12.90 -6.05
CA GLN A 68 0.64 13.24 -7.29
C GLN A 68 2.02 13.89 -7.05
N ASN A 69 2.21 14.58 -5.92
CA ASN A 69 3.49 15.17 -5.54
C ASN A 69 4.59 14.13 -5.29
N LEU A 70 4.20 12.89 -5.00
CA LEU A 70 5.14 11.79 -4.75
C LEU A 70 5.41 10.94 -6.01
N ARG A 71 4.86 11.31 -7.18
CA ARG A 71 5.13 10.60 -8.43
C ARG A 71 6.63 10.54 -8.71
N GLY A 72 7.11 9.32 -8.96
CA GLY A 72 8.50 9.04 -9.26
C GLY A 72 9.43 8.95 -8.05
N CYS A 73 8.96 9.24 -6.84
CA CYS A 73 9.77 9.15 -5.64
C CYS A 73 10.11 7.69 -5.34
N THR A 74 11.37 7.41 -5.01
CA THR A 74 11.82 6.08 -4.58
C THR A 74 12.14 6.02 -3.09
N PHE A 75 12.41 7.17 -2.47
CA PHE A 75 12.70 7.27 -1.04
C PHE A 75 11.92 8.41 -0.41
N ILE A 76 11.20 8.12 0.67
CA ILE A 76 10.52 9.12 1.48
C ILE A 76 11.38 9.51 2.68
N ASN A 77 11.86 10.74 2.68
CA ASN A 77 12.62 11.36 3.77
C ASN A 77 11.68 11.95 4.83
N GLY A 78 11.07 11.05 5.60
CA GLY A 78 10.15 11.36 6.69
C GLY A 78 9.09 10.25 6.81
N SER A 79 7.96 10.59 7.42
CA SER A 79 6.79 9.71 7.52
C SER A 79 5.81 9.95 6.37
N LEU A 80 5.10 8.90 5.96
CA LEU A 80 4.03 8.94 4.97
C LEU A 80 2.72 8.59 5.64
N GLU A 81 1.76 9.51 5.63
CA GLU A 81 0.40 9.27 6.14
C GLU A 81 -0.59 9.28 4.97
N ILE A 82 -1.52 8.32 4.94
CA ILE A 82 -2.60 8.25 3.97
C ILE A 82 -3.93 8.28 4.74
N SER A 83 -4.75 9.30 4.49
CA SER A 83 -6.06 9.47 5.11
C SER A 83 -7.08 10.03 4.12
N ILE A 84 -7.49 9.19 3.18
CA ILE A 84 -8.46 9.55 2.12
C ILE A 84 -9.84 9.03 2.52
N ARG A 85 -10.72 9.90 3.01
CA ARG A 85 -12.02 9.49 3.55
C ARG A 85 -13.09 9.22 2.49
N GLU A 86 -13.01 9.93 1.36
CA GLU A 86 -14.06 9.95 0.34
C GLU A 86 -13.48 9.84 -1.07
N GLY A 87 -14.32 9.40 -2.00
CA GLY A 87 -14.02 9.29 -3.43
C GLY A 87 -14.22 7.88 -3.98
N LYS A 88 -14.22 7.76 -5.31
CA LYS A 88 -14.43 6.48 -5.99
C LYS A 88 -13.21 5.59 -5.87
N HIS A 89 -13.40 4.35 -5.41
CA HIS A 89 -12.33 3.37 -5.19
C HIS A 89 -11.41 3.24 -6.40
N GLN A 90 -11.96 3.04 -7.60
CA GLN A 90 -11.19 2.80 -8.82
C GLN A 90 -10.29 3.99 -9.18
N THR A 91 -10.81 5.21 -9.03
CA THR A 91 -10.05 6.44 -9.31
C THR A 91 -8.92 6.64 -8.32
N ILE A 92 -9.19 6.43 -7.02
CA ILE A 92 -8.18 6.57 -5.97
C ILE A 92 -7.10 5.50 -6.13
N ALA A 93 -7.49 4.24 -6.30
CA ALA A 93 -6.55 3.14 -6.46
C ALA A 93 -5.60 3.37 -7.64
N HIS A 94 -6.12 3.77 -8.80
CA HIS A 94 -5.32 4.08 -9.98
C HIS A 94 -4.33 5.23 -9.72
N GLU A 95 -4.78 6.33 -9.10
CA GLU A 95 -3.90 7.47 -8.84
C GLU A 95 -2.80 7.16 -7.81
N LEU A 96 -3.16 6.46 -6.73
CA LEU A 96 -2.18 6.06 -5.72
C LEU A 96 -1.15 5.09 -6.30
N GLU A 97 -1.58 4.20 -7.20
CA GLU A 97 -0.67 3.31 -7.91
C GLU A 97 0.34 4.09 -8.76
N GLU A 98 -0.12 5.02 -9.60
CA GLU A 98 0.80 5.84 -10.40
C GLU A 98 1.74 6.68 -9.53
N SER A 99 1.26 7.14 -8.37
CA SER A 99 2.01 7.98 -7.44
C SER A 99 3.04 7.20 -6.62
N PHE A 100 2.70 6.00 -6.13
CA PHE A 100 3.48 5.31 -5.10
C PHE A 100 4.18 4.03 -5.59
N LYS A 101 3.91 3.54 -6.82
CA LYS A 101 4.50 2.30 -7.35
C LYS A 101 6.02 2.21 -7.30
N LEU A 102 6.72 3.35 -7.32
CA LEU A 102 8.18 3.41 -7.31
C LEU A 102 8.78 3.63 -5.91
N ILE A 103 7.97 3.85 -4.87
CA ILE A 103 8.49 4.04 -3.51
C ILE A 103 9.07 2.71 -3.03
N GLU A 104 10.38 2.70 -2.78
CA GLU A 104 11.14 1.54 -2.32
C GLU A 104 11.41 1.60 -0.82
N GLU A 105 11.59 2.81 -0.27
CA GLU A 105 11.99 3.00 1.12
C GLU A 105 11.26 4.18 1.79
N ILE A 106 10.89 4.01 3.05
CA ILE A 106 10.31 5.06 3.90
C ILE A 106 11.17 5.23 5.15
N ARG A 107 11.72 6.44 5.35
CA ARG A 107 12.61 6.76 6.47
C ARG A 107 11.90 6.66 7.83
N GLY A 108 10.68 7.17 7.90
CA GLY A 108 9.87 7.29 9.11
C GLY A 108 8.79 6.23 9.25
N CYS A 109 7.64 6.66 9.74
CA CYS A 109 6.44 5.84 9.90
C CYS A 109 5.61 5.84 8.61
N LEU A 110 5.06 4.68 8.25
CA LEU A 110 3.96 4.56 7.28
C LEU A 110 2.64 4.42 8.05
N LYS A 111 1.72 5.36 7.84
CA LYS A 111 0.42 5.37 8.50
C LYS A 111 -0.70 5.39 7.48
N ILE A 112 -1.61 4.44 7.55
CA ILE A 112 -2.82 4.40 6.73
C ILE A 112 -4.00 4.45 7.69
N SER A 113 -4.71 5.57 7.72
CA SER A 113 -5.81 5.75 8.65
C SER A 113 -7.05 6.36 8.03
N ARG A 114 -8.24 5.88 8.40
CA ARG A 114 -9.52 6.43 7.91
C ARG A 114 -9.58 6.53 6.39
N SER A 115 -8.98 5.56 5.71
CA SER A 115 -8.90 5.52 4.24
C SER A 115 -10.00 4.63 3.67
N PHE A 116 -11.26 5.05 3.83
CA PHE A 116 -12.44 4.23 3.57
C PHE A 116 -12.60 3.72 2.13
N PRO A 117 -12.20 4.44 1.08
CA PRO A 117 -12.27 3.92 -0.29
C PRO A 117 -11.21 2.86 -0.60
N LEU A 118 -10.21 2.63 0.25
CA LEU A 118 -9.14 1.68 -0.03
C LEU A 118 -9.57 0.25 0.32
N VAL A 119 -9.49 -0.63 -0.68
CA VAL A 119 -9.73 -2.08 -0.53
C VAL A 119 -8.42 -2.84 -0.35
N ASN A 120 -7.32 -2.36 -0.93
CA ASN A 120 -6.00 -2.93 -0.75
C ASN A 120 -4.91 -1.85 -0.82
N LEU A 121 -3.67 -2.21 -0.48
CA LEU A 121 -2.50 -1.33 -0.55
C LEU A 121 -1.51 -1.74 -1.67
N LYS A 122 -1.96 -2.51 -2.67
CA LYS A 122 -1.09 -3.08 -3.74
C LYS A 122 -0.39 -2.02 -4.61
N PHE A 123 -0.78 -0.75 -4.48
CA PHE A 123 -0.05 0.38 -5.06
C PHE A 123 1.41 0.50 -4.55
N PHE A 124 1.75 -0.05 -3.38
CA PHE A 124 3.14 -0.15 -2.89
C PHE A 124 3.93 -1.29 -3.56
N ARG A 125 4.04 -1.27 -4.91
CA ARG A 125 4.67 -2.35 -5.68
C ARG A 125 6.16 -2.57 -5.40
N SER A 126 6.88 -1.51 -5.07
CA SER A 126 8.34 -1.55 -4.90
C SER A 126 8.79 -1.42 -3.45
N LEU A 127 7.86 -1.26 -2.50
CA LEU A 127 8.21 -0.98 -1.10
C LEU A 127 8.93 -2.18 -0.48
N GLU A 128 10.15 -1.95 0.00
CA GLU A 128 11.04 -2.98 0.54
C GLU A 128 11.51 -2.63 1.95
N ILE A 129 11.59 -1.35 2.33
CA ILE A 129 12.13 -0.99 3.64
C ILE A 129 11.30 0.11 4.31
N ILE A 130 10.91 -0.13 5.57
CA ILE A 130 10.51 0.92 6.50
C ILE A 130 11.62 1.05 7.54
N HIS A 131 12.34 2.16 7.53
CA HIS A 131 13.50 2.33 8.42
C HIS A 131 13.05 2.58 9.87
N GLY A 132 11.96 3.31 10.09
CA GLY A 132 11.45 3.60 11.43
C GLY A 132 12.45 4.37 12.28
N GLU A 133 13.12 5.38 11.71
CA GLU A 133 14.05 6.21 12.48
C GLU A 133 13.35 6.87 13.68
N LYS A 134 14.02 6.90 14.83
CA LYS A 134 13.42 7.26 16.14
C LYS A 134 12.69 8.61 16.12
N ASP A 135 13.25 9.59 15.41
CA ASP A 135 12.69 10.95 15.31
C ASP A 135 11.40 11.02 14.49
N PHE A 136 11.09 9.96 13.73
CA PHE A 136 9.93 9.88 12.84
C PHE A 136 8.94 8.77 13.25
N LEU A 137 9.15 8.13 14.40
CA LEU A 137 8.20 7.16 14.94
C LEU A 137 6.95 7.88 15.46
N GLU A 138 5.77 7.41 15.07
CA GLU A 138 4.53 7.91 15.62
C GLU A 138 4.44 7.52 17.11
N ASN A 139 4.10 8.48 17.97
CA ASN A 139 4.09 8.32 19.43
C ASN A 139 5.43 7.77 19.99
N GLY A 140 6.54 8.01 19.29
CA GLY A 140 7.87 7.52 19.66
C GLY A 140 8.04 6.00 19.59
N LYS A 141 7.07 5.27 19.04
CA LYS A 141 7.02 3.80 19.08
C LYS A 141 6.73 3.14 17.75
N TYR A 142 5.79 3.67 16.97
CA TYR A 142 5.22 2.95 15.84
C TYR A 142 5.85 3.37 14.51
N SER A 143 6.21 2.39 13.68
CA SER A 143 6.75 2.59 12.33
C SER A 143 5.77 2.15 11.24
N LEU A 144 4.78 1.33 11.56
CA LEU A 144 3.67 1.01 10.67
C LEU A 144 2.35 1.04 11.43
N ILE A 145 1.42 1.86 10.96
CA ILE A 145 0.09 2.03 11.53
C ILE A 145 -0.96 1.81 10.45
N VAL A 146 -1.91 0.92 10.72
CA VAL A 146 -3.09 0.68 9.87
C VAL A 146 -4.32 0.74 10.78
N LEU A 147 -5.07 1.84 10.69
CA LEU A 147 -6.09 2.20 11.67
C LEU A 147 -7.40 2.63 11.02
N ASP A 148 -8.52 2.02 11.41
CA ASP A 148 -9.86 2.50 11.02
C ASP A 148 -10.05 2.54 9.50
N ASN A 149 -9.69 1.46 8.80
CA ASN A 149 -9.89 1.33 7.36
C ASN A 149 -11.03 0.34 7.08
N GLN A 150 -12.25 0.86 6.97
CA GLN A 150 -13.49 0.09 6.93
C GLN A 150 -13.60 -0.92 5.77
N ASN A 151 -12.93 -0.67 4.65
CA ASN A 151 -12.99 -1.52 3.46
C ASN A 151 -11.69 -2.25 3.12
N LEU A 152 -10.62 -2.04 3.90
CA LEU A 152 -9.32 -2.62 3.62
C LEU A 152 -9.37 -4.13 3.86
N GLN A 153 -9.12 -4.90 2.80
CA GLN A 153 -9.14 -6.36 2.78
C GLN A 153 -7.74 -6.97 2.73
N GLU A 154 -6.82 -6.29 2.05
CA GLU A 154 -5.47 -6.78 1.81
C GLU A 154 -4.45 -5.66 2.01
N LEU A 155 -3.21 -6.01 2.33
CA LEU A 155 -2.11 -5.04 2.33
C LEU A 155 -1.53 -4.92 0.91
N TRP A 156 -0.21 -4.95 0.77
CA TRP A 156 0.48 -5.08 -0.51
C TRP A 156 1.10 -6.48 -0.60
N ASP A 157 1.64 -6.81 -1.77
CA ASP A 157 2.37 -8.06 -1.98
C ASP A 157 3.72 -7.99 -1.25
N ILE A 158 3.72 -8.37 0.03
CA ILE A 158 4.90 -8.33 0.90
C ILE A 158 5.94 -9.32 0.37
N LYS A 159 7.01 -8.78 -0.21
CA LYS A 159 8.14 -9.58 -0.68
C LYS A 159 8.89 -10.19 0.51
N SER A 160 9.54 -11.33 0.30
CA SER A 160 10.43 -11.93 1.31
C SER A 160 11.61 -11.03 1.70
N THR A 161 11.92 -10.02 0.88
CA THR A 161 12.96 -9.01 1.13
C THR A 161 12.45 -7.80 1.90
N PHE A 162 11.14 -7.68 2.15
CA PHE A 162 10.58 -6.55 2.87
C PHE A 162 11.03 -6.58 4.34
N VAL A 163 11.50 -5.45 4.87
CA VAL A 163 12.00 -5.34 6.24
C VAL A 163 11.55 -4.05 6.91
N ILE A 164 11.11 -4.17 8.15
CA ILE A 164 10.95 -3.05 9.09
C ILE A 164 12.16 -3.04 10.02
N LYS A 165 12.99 -2.00 9.95
CA LYS A 165 14.25 -1.96 10.71
C LYS A 165 14.07 -1.60 12.17
N ASN A 166 13.15 -0.68 12.48
CA ASN A 166 12.87 -0.23 13.84
C ASN A 166 11.40 0.19 13.98
N GLY A 167 10.92 0.29 15.22
CA GLY A 167 9.54 0.63 15.56
C GLY A 167 8.62 -0.59 15.59
N ARG A 168 7.39 -0.37 16.06
CA ARG A 168 6.37 -1.40 16.26
C ARG A 168 5.18 -1.19 15.33
N LEU A 169 4.31 -2.20 15.30
CA LEU A 169 3.10 -2.22 14.48
C LEU A 169 1.90 -1.74 15.27
N PHE A 170 0.92 -1.13 14.59
CA PHE A 170 -0.38 -0.81 15.17
C PHE A 170 -1.50 -1.12 14.17
N PHE A 171 -2.33 -2.12 14.47
CA PHE A 171 -3.43 -2.59 13.63
C PHE A 171 -4.72 -2.67 14.45
N HIS A 172 -5.64 -1.74 14.20
CA HIS A 172 -6.92 -1.66 14.91
C HIS A 172 -8.03 -1.19 13.97
N TYR A 173 -9.24 -1.70 14.17
CA TYR A 173 -10.44 -1.28 13.42
C TYR A 173 -10.31 -1.43 11.90
N ASN A 174 -9.75 -2.54 11.43
CA ASN A 174 -9.72 -2.89 10.01
C ASN A 174 -10.61 -4.11 9.78
N PRO A 175 -11.94 -3.93 9.76
CA PRO A 175 -12.86 -5.04 9.93
C PRO A 175 -12.87 -6.05 8.79
N LYS A 176 -12.32 -5.69 7.62
CA LYS A 176 -12.17 -6.61 6.49
C LYS A 176 -10.76 -7.14 6.28
N LEU A 177 -9.78 -6.67 7.07
CA LEU A 177 -8.38 -7.06 6.94
C LEU A 177 -8.08 -8.29 7.79
N CYS A 178 -7.81 -9.40 7.12
CA CYS A 178 -7.60 -10.67 7.79
C CYS A 178 -6.23 -10.80 8.46
N HIS A 179 -6.20 -11.46 9.62
CA HIS A 179 -5.01 -11.56 10.48
C HIS A 179 -3.77 -12.13 9.79
N HIS A 180 -3.93 -13.11 8.90
CA HIS A 180 -2.81 -13.72 8.17
C HIS A 180 -1.95 -12.72 7.36
N TYR A 181 -2.52 -11.62 6.87
CA TYR A 181 -1.76 -10.55 6.20
C TYR A 181 -0.84 -9.83 7.19
N ILE A 182 -1.31 -9.65 8.43
CA ILE A 182 -0.55 -9.04 9.51
C ILE A 182 0.53 -10.01 10.00
N GLU A 183 0.22 -11.30 10.16
CA GLU A 183 1.20 -12.34 10.50
C GLU A 183 2.34 -12.43 9.49
N THR A 184 2.03 -12.26 8.20
CA THR A 184 3.04 -12.22 7.13
C THR A 184 4.03 -11.07 7.33
N LEU A 185 3.56 -9.89 7.73
CA LEU A 185 4.44 -8.76 8.08
C LEU A 185 5.32 -9.08 9.29
N ILE A 186 4.75 -9.69 10.32
CA ILE A 186 5.46 -10.03 11.55
C ILE A 186 6.57 -11.02 11.23
N ALA A 187 6.27 -12.07 10.47
CA ALA A 187 7.21 -13.09 10.06
C ALA A 187 8.37 -12.52 9.21
N GLY A 188 8.11 -11.48 8.41
CA GLY A 188 9.12 -10.75 7.64
C GLY A 188 9.88 -9.67 8.43
N SER A 189 9.60 -9.51 9.73
CA SER A 189 10.19 -8.48 10.58
C SER A 189 10.93 -9.07 11.79
N ASN A 190 11.78 -8.27 12.42
CA ASN A 190 12.43 -8.64 13.68
C ASN A 190 11.56 -8.30 14.91
N ILE A 191 10.26 -8.05 14.72
CA ILE A 191 9.36 -7.60 15.79
C ILE A 191 8.87 -8.80 16.59
N THR A 192 9.18 -8.82 17.88
CA THR A 192 8.78 -9.87 18.82
C THR A 192 7.90 -9.31 19.95
N ASN A 193 7.25 -10.22 20.69
CA ASN A 193 6.39 -9.89 21.83
C ASN A 193 5.27 -8.91 21.48
N ILE A 194 4.54 -9.18 20.41
CA ILE A 194 3.37 -8.38 19.99
C ILE A 194 2.23 -8.63 20.98
N THR A 195 1.54 -7.55 21.35
CA THR A 195 0.44 -7.58 22.31
C THR A 195 -0.88 -7.19 21.65
N THR A 196 -2.00 -7.46 22.30
CA THR A 196 -3.34 -7.05 21.84
C THR A 196 -3.50 -5.53 21.76
N PHE A 197 -2.72 -4.76 22.53
CA PHE A 197 -2.66 -3.30 22.40
C PHE A 197 -2.10 -2.83 21.04
N GLU A 198 -1.32 -3.67 20.38
CA GLU A 198 -0.70 -3.34 19.10
C GLU A 198 -1.50 -3.90 17.95
N ILE A 199 -1.99 -5.13 18.09
CA ILE A 199 -2.78 -5.80 17.07
C ILE A 199 -3.99 -6.38 17.76
N ASP A 200 -5.13 -5.73 17.57
CA ASP A 200 -6.38 -6.16 18.18
C ASP A 200 -7.04 -7.24 17.32
N GLN A 201 -7.20 -8.43 17.87
CA GLN A 201 -7.81 -9.56 17.14
C GLN A 201 -9.32 -9.40 16.98
N GLU A 202 -9.97 -8.57 17.79
CA GLU A 202 -11.42 -8.41 17.76
C GLU A 202 -11.89 -7.38 16.73
N SER A 203 -11.02 -6.46 16.30
CA SER A 203 -11.36 -5.40 15.34
C SER A 203 -10.69 -5.52 13.97
N ASN A 204 -9.86 -6.56 13.77
CA ASN A 204 -9.26 -6.85 12.47
C ASN A 204 -9.85 -8.14 11.88
N GLY A 205 -10.54 -8.03 10.74
CA GLY A 205 -11.14 -9.17 10.05
C GLY A 205 -12.46 -9.68 10.64
N ASP A 206 -13.12 -8.92 11.51
CA ASP A 206 -14.39 -9.29 12.17
C ASP A 206 -15.62 -9.23 11.25
N LYS A 207 -15.51 -8.58 10.08
CA LYS A 207 -16.59 -8.42 9.09
C LYS A 207 -16.24 -8.95 7.70
N PHE A 208 -15.25 -9.85 7.60
CA PHE A 208 -14.87 -10.48 6.34
C PHE A 208 -14.50 -11.95 6.54
N ALA A 209 -14.85 -12.79 5.55
CA ALA A 209 -14.59 -14.22 5.62
C ALA A 209 -13.10 -14.51 5.31
N CYS A 210 -12.26 -14.48 6.35
CA CYS A 210 -10.82 -14.67 6.20
C CYS A 210 -10.40 -16.06 5.74
N ASN A 211 -11.16 -17.08 6.16
CA ASN A 211 -10.94 -18.45 5.74
C ASN A 211 -12.11 -18.87 4.86
N THR A 212 -11.90 -18.86 3.55
CA THR A 212 -12.88 -19.39 2.60
C THR A 212 -12.58 -20.85 2.33
N THR A 213 -13.54 -21.72 2.62
CA THR A 213 -13.50 -23.11 2.15
C THR A 213 -14.58 -23.27 1.10
N ARG A 214 -14.22 -23.87 -0.03
CA ARG A 214 -15.22 -24.23 -1.02
C ARG A 214 -16.12 -25.31 -0.43
N VAL A 215 -17.42 -25.06 -0.50
CA VAL A 215 -18.45 -26.02 -0.14
C VAL A 215 -19.10 -26.51 -1.43
N ASP A 216 -19.30 -27.81 -1.54
CA ASP A 216 -19.97 -28.37 -2.70
C ASP A 216 -21.48 -28.26 -2.50
N LEU A 217 -22.17 -27.76 -3.52
CA LEU A 217 -23.62 -27.63 -3.54
C LEU A 217 -24.21 -28.74 -4.42
N ILE A 218 -25.11 -29.53 -3.84
CA ILE A 218 -25.84 -30.56 -4.56
C ILE A 218 -27.28 -30.08 -4.73
N PHE A 219 -27.68 -29.88 -5.98
CA PHE A 219 -29.05 -29.51 -6.34
C PHE A 219 -29.86 -30.78 -6.53
N THR A 220 -30.76 -31.08 -5.60
CA THR A 220 -31.52 -32.34 -5.61
C THR A 220 -32.89 -32.21 -6.24
N GLU A 221 -33.54 -31.05 -6.07
CA GLU A 221 -34.85 -30.79 -6.64
C GLU A 221 -34.87 -29.40 -7.27
N ILE A 222 -35.21 -29.34 -8.56
CA ILE A 222 -35.34 -28.09 -9.30
C ILE A 222 -36.74 -28.08 -9.91
N THR A 223 -37.54 -27.10 -9.52
CA THR A 223 -38.88 -26.86 -10.07
C THR A 223 -38.93 -25.47 -10.71
N SER A 224 -40.05 -25.14 -11.35
CA SER A 224 -40.26 -23.79 -11.89
C SER A 224 -40.35 -22.69 -10.83
N LYS A 225 -40.45 -23.04 -9.53
CA LYS A 225 -40.63 -22.09 -8.43
C LYS A 225 -39.67 -22.26 -7.26
N SER A 226 -38.95 -23.38 -7.19
CA SER A 226 -38.10 -23.72 -6.06
C SER A 226 -36.90 -24.52 -6.48
N VAL A 227 -35.81 -24.35 -5.73
CA VAL A 227 -34.60 -25.16 -5.84
C VAL A 227 -34.24 -25.63 -4.44
N LEU A 228 -34.05 -26.94 -4.28
CA LEU A 228 -33.54 -27.54 -3.05
C LEU A 228 -32.03 -27.75 -3.18
N ILE A 229 -31.28 -27.13 -2.27
CA ILE A 229 -29.82 -27.15 -2.24
C ILE A 229 -29.35 -27.89 -0.99
N ASN A 230 -28.65 -29.00 -1.19
CA ASN A 230 -27.93 -29.71 -0.14
C ASN A 230 -26.48 -29.22 -0.11
N ILE A 231 -26.09 -28.59 1.00
CA ILE A 231 -24.72 -28.09 1.21
C ILE A 231 -23.87 -29.20 1.81
N VAL A 232 -22.84 -29.64 1.09
CA VAL A 232 -21.87 -30.62 1.60
C VAL A 232 -20.77 -29.86 2.34
N LEU A 233 -20.74 -30.02 3.66
CA LEU A 233 -19.69 -29.44 4.48
C LEU A 233 -18.41 -30.28 4.37
N PRO A 234 -17.24 -29.65 4.16
CA PRO A 234 -15.96 -30.35 4.13
C PRO A 234 -15.69 -30.99 5.49
N ASN A 235 -15.07 -32.17 5.46
CA ASN A 235 -14.77 -32.97 6.64
C ASN A 235 -13.56 -32.36 7.40
N SER A 236 -13.76 -31.24 8.10
CA SER A 236 -12.74 -30.71 9.03
C SER A 236 -13.34 -29.94 10.21
N THR A 237 -12.88 -30.31 11.41
CA THR A 237 -12.62 -29.52 12.64
C THR A 237 -13.58 -28.41 13.11
N ILE A 238 -14.79 -28.24 12.59
CA ILE A 238 -15.68 -27.16 13.03
C ILE A 238 -16.55 -27.62 14.21
N PRO A 239 -16.48 -26.97 15.40
CA PRO A 239 -17.21 -27.40 16.58
C PRO A 239 -18.72 -27.15 16.38
N ARG A 240 -19.47 -28.25 16.26
CA ARG A 240 -20.95 -28.35 16.28
C ARG A 240 -21.68 -27.68 15.09
N ALA A 241 -22.46 -28.49 14.39
CA ALA A 241 -23.39 -28.08 13.33
C ALA A 241 -24.34 -26.93 13.74
N SER A 242 -24.66 -26.80 15.03
CA SER A 242 -25.64 -25.84 15.59
C SER A 242 -25.21 -24.36 15.61
N MET A 243 -23.98 -24.01 15.18
CA MET A 243 -23.51 -22.62 15.12
C MET A 243 -23.33 -22.08 13.69
N HIS A 244 -23.66 -22.86 12.66
CA HIS A 244 -23.53 -22.42 11.28
C HIS A 244 -24.71 -21.54 10.89
N ARG A 245 -24.42 -20.36 10.35
CA ARG A 245 -25.41 -19.52 9.66
C ARG A 245 -25.00 -19.50 8.20
N PHE A 246 -25.90 -19.92 7.33
CA PHE A 246 -25.70 -19.86 5.90
C PHE A 246 -26.46 -18.65 5.34
N ALA A 247 -25.79 -17.87 4.51
CA ALA A 247 -26.41 -16.85 3.68
C ALA A 247 -26.29 -17.33 2.23
N VAL A 248 -27.42 -17.49 1.56
CA VAL A 248 -27.46 -17.84 0.13
C VAL A 248 -27.75 -16.57 -0.65
N HIS A 249 -26.80 -16.17 -1.48
CA HIS A 249 -26.94 -15.06 -2.42
C HIS A 249 -27.22 -15.63 -3.81
N PHE A 250 -28.32 -15.23 -4.43
CA PHE A 250 -28.72 -15.67 -5.77
C PHE A 250 -29.28 -14.48 -6.55
N THR A 251 -29.11 -14.50 -7.87
CA THR A 251 -29.70 -13.52 -8.79
C THR A 251 -30.10 -14.23 -10.08
N GLU A 252 -31.12 -13.73 -10.76
CA GLU A 252 -31.45 -14.14 -12.12
C GLU A 252 -30.42 -13.55 -13.08
N SER A 253 -29.96 -14.33 -14.06
CA SER A 253 -29.03 -13.86 -15.09
C SER A 253 -29.14 -14.69 -16.35
N GLU A 254 -29.14 -14.01 -17.50
CA GLU A 254 -29.04 -14.62 -18.83
C GLU A 254 -27.57 -14.91 -19.21
N SER A 255 -26.61 -14.32 -18.49
CA SER A 255 -25.17 -14.50 -18.72
C SER A 255 -24.53 -15.38 -17.65
N THR A 256 -23.60 -16.23 -18.07
CA THR A 256 -22.76 -17.05 -17.18
C THR A 256 -21.59 -16.27 -16.56
N ASN A 257 -21.31 -15.05 -17.02
CA ASN A 257 -20.21 -14.21 -16.52
C ASN A 257 -20.69 -13.27 -15.42
N LEU A 258 -21.02 -13.82 -14.25
CA LEU A 258 -21.35 -13.06 -13.05
C LEU A 258 -20.11 -12.90 -12.15
N THR A 259 -19.89 -11.71 -11.62
CA THR A 259 -18.90 -11.46 -10.58
C THR A 259 -19.60 -11.30 -9.22
N MET A 260 -18.98 -11.75 -8.13
CA MET A 260 -19.56 -11.65 -6.78
C MET A 260 -19.81 -10.21 -6.28
N PHE A 261 -19.39 -9.19 -7.03
CA PHE A 261 -19.37 -7.78 -6.63
C PHE A 261 -20.17 -6.87 -7.59
N GLN A 262 -21.29 -7.33 -8.14
CA GLN A 262 -22.27 -6.40 -8.68
C GLN A 262 -23.12 -5.87 -7.52
N GLU A 263 -22.60 -4.85 -6.83
CA GLU A 263 -23.45 -4.00 -5.99
C GLU A 263 -24.52 -3.37 -6.90
N GLU A 264 -25.78 -3.57 -6.55
CA GLU A 264 -26.90 -2.86 -7.15
C GLU A 264 -26.61 -1.35 -7.07
N THR A 265 -26.54 -0.73 -8.25
CA THR A 265 -26.49 0.73 -8.35
C THR A 265 -27.89 1.24 -8.05
N ASN A 266 -28.10 1.71 -6.82
CA ASN A 266 -29.16 2.67 -6.50
C ASN A 266 -28.53 4.05 -6.24
#